data_AF-A0A535CCS1-F1
#
_entry.id   AF-A0A535CCS1-F1
#
_cell.length_a   1.000
_cell.length_b   1.000
_cell.length_c   1.000
_cell.angle_alpha   90.00
_cell.angle_beta   90.00
_cell.angle_gamma   90.00
#
_symmetry.space_group_name_H-M   'P 1'
#
loop_
_entity.id
_entity.type
_entity.pdbx_description
1 polymer ?
#
loop_
_entity_poly.entity_id
_entity_poly.type
_entity_poly.pdbx_seq_one_letter_code
_entity_poly.pdbx_strand_id
1 'polypeptide(L)'
;MTDDRVDSALAFGTGTSSDHADGIRWVDYTNISWNPVFCKRCDICIEICPKDTLVMRNDAVIEVENCILCGLCERYCPDLAIEMIPSAVEAHAARSAERRTSEGAATAD
;
A
#
# COMPACT_ATOMS: atom_id res chain seq x y z
N MET A 1 -6.51 35.09 14.57
CA MET A 1 -6.97 33.77 15.06
C MET A 1 -6.09 32.72 14.39
N THR A 2 -4.82 32.73 14.76
CA THR A 2 -3.78 31.85 14.21
C THR A 2 -3.12 31.17 15.39
N ASP A 3 -2.86 29.88 15.21
CA ASP A 3 -1.90 29.07 15.96
C ASP A 3 -2.26 28.75 17.41
N ASP A 4 -2.67 27.49 17.67
CA ASP A 4 -2.46 26.76 18.93
C ASP A 4 -3.19 25.40 18.90
N ARG A 5 -2.59 24.41 18.21
CA ARG A 5 -2.75 22.97 18.50
C ARG A 5 -1.90 22.02 17.62
N VAL A 6 -0.91 22.52 16.90
CA VAL A 6 0.17 21.66 16.34
C VAL A 6 1.20 21.41 17.45
N ASP A 7 0.79 20.66 18.47
CA ASP A 7 1.67 20.12 19.52
C ASP A 7 1.22 18.66 19.76
N SER A 8 1.41 17.76 18.79
CA SER A 8 2.66 17.06 18.46
C SER A 8 3.01 15.84 19.35
N ALA A 9 2.10 15.32 20.18
CA ALA A 9 2.36 14.01 20.83
C ALA A 9 1.16 13.12 21.20
N LEU A 10 -0.09 13.59 21.19
CA LEU A 10 -1.21 12.84 21.79
C LEU A 10 -2.53 12.80 20.99
N ALA A 11 -2.55 13.26 19.74
CA ALA A 11 -3.71 13.07 18.87
C ALA A 11 -3.63 11.71 18.15
N PHE A 12 -4.75 10.99 18.06
CA PHE A 12 -4.91 9.82 17.19
C PHE A 12 -4.42 10.15 15.78
N GLY A 13 -3.18 9.77 15.40
CA GLY A 13 -2.72 9.98 14.02
C GLY A 13 -1.33 10.59 13.81
N THR A 14 -0.29 10.12 14.50
CA THR A 14 1.07 10.21 13.94
C THR A 14 1.31 9.04 12.99
N GLY A 15 0.69 9.12 11.81
CA GLY A 15 1.07 8.25 10.69
C GLY A 15 2.52 8.51 10.28
N THR A 16 3.18 7.48 9.77
CA THR A 16 4.56 7.58 9.28
C THR A 16 4.62 7.71 7.75
N SER A 17 3.47 7.76 7.09
CA SER A 17 3.41 7.78 5.64
C SER A 17 3.79 9.14 5.06
N SER A 18 4.55 9.12 3.96
CA SER A 18 4.81 10.33 3.17
C SER A 18 3.64 10.73 2.29
N ASP A 19 2.73 9.79 2.01
CA ASP A 19 1.68 9.95 1.01
C ASP A 19 0.35 10.40 1.66
N HIS A 20 0.23 10.25 2.98
CA HIS A 20 -0.93 10.67 3.77
C HIS A 20 -0.63 11.88 4.67
N ALA A 21 -1.06 13.07 4.25
CA ALA A 21 -1.00 14.31 5.03
C ALA A 21 -2.30 14.64 5.78
N ASP A 22 -3.18 13.65 5.94
CA ASP A 22 -4.52 13.76 6.51
C ASP A 22 -4.56 13.66 8.06
N GLY A 23 -3.40 13.45 8.69
CA GLY A 23 -3.30 13.25 10.13
C GLY A 23 -3.84 11.90 10.58
N ILE A 24 -3.96 10.92 9.70
CA ILE A 24 -4.37 9.55 10.01
C ILE A 24 -3.13 8.66 10.11
N ARG A 25 -3.18 7.64 10.98
CA ARG A 25 -2.07 6.70 11.11
C ARG A 25 -2.01 5.73 9.94
N TRP A 26 -1.13 6.01 8.98
CA TRP A 26 -0.76 5.10 7.91
C TRP A 26 0.65 4.54 8.13
N VAL A 27 0.82 3.27 7.78
CA VAL A 27 2.09 2.53 7.84
C VAL A 27 2.43 2.11 6.42
N ASP A 28 3.53 2.65 5.89
CA ASP A 28 4.01 2.30 4.56
C ASP A 28 4.95 1.10 4.60
N TYR A 29 4.81 0.24 3.60
CA TYR A 29 5.73 -0.84 3.29
C TYR A 29 6.42 -0.57 1.93
N THR A 30 6.64 -1.61 1.12
CA THR A 30 7.31 -1.45 -0.17
C THR A 30 6.32 -1.04 -1.26
N ASN A 31 5.13 -1.64 -1.27
CA ASN A 31 4.13 -1.42 -2.33
C ASN A 31 2.77 -0.99 -1.80
N ILE A 32 2.52 -1.12 -0.49
CA ILE A 32 1.22 -0.81 0.12
C ILE A 32 1.37 0.11 1.34
N SER A 33 0.31 0.88 1.59
CA SER A 33 0.08 1.60 2.83
C SER A 33 -1.06 0.95 3.58
N TRP A 34 -0.90 0.72 4.88
CA TRP A 34 -1.89 0.07 5.73
C TRP A 34 -2.27 0.94 6.93
N ASN A 35 -3.55 0.94 7.27
CA ASN A 35 -4.12 1.74 8.34
C ASN A 35 -4.66 0.85 9.48
N PRO A 36 -4.00 0.81 10.66
CA PRO A 36 -4.47 0.04 11.82
C PRO A 36 -5.81 0.50 12.40
N VAL A 37 -6.21 1.76 12.17
CA VAL A 37 -7.44 2.34 12.72
C VAL A 37 -8.65 1.82 11.94
N PHE A 38 -8.52 1.72 10.61
CA PHE A 38 -9.59 1.23 9.74
C PHE A 38 -9.61 -0.30 9.65
N CYS A 39 -8.45 -0.95 9.74
CA CYS A 39 -8.36 -2.40 9.57
C CYS A 39 -9.15 -3.17 10.65
N LYS A 40 -10.06 -4.05 10.21
CA LYS A 40 -10.86 -4.93 11.08
C LYS A 40 -10.26 -6.31 11.31
N ARG A 41 -9.06 -6.57 10.78
CA ARG A 41 -8.35 -7.86 10.90
C ARG A 41 -9.18 -9.04 10.36
N CYS A 42 -9.79 -8.85 9.20
CA CYS A 42 -10.71 -9.81 8.57
C CYS A 42 -10.03 -10.79 7.61
N ASP A 43 -8.71 -10.71 7.43
CA ASP A 43 -7.88 -11.54 6.53
C ASP A 43 -8.23 -11.53 5.03
N ILE A 44 -9.25 -10.81 4.58
CA ILE A 44 -9.64 -10.75 3.15
C ILE A 44 -8.46 -10.37 2.24
N CYS A 45 -7.68 -9.35 2.61
CA CYS A 45 -6.53 -8.92 1.83
C CYS A 45 -5.42 -9.98 1.74
N ILE A 46 -5.30 -10.83 2.76
CA ILE A 46 -4.34 -11.94 2.81
C ILE A 46 -4.84 -13.07 1.91
N GLU A 47 -6.09 -13.49 2.07
CA GLU A 47 -6.68 -14.61 1.31
C GLU A 47 -6.79 -14.32 -0.19
N ILE A 48 -7.06 -13.07 -0.58
CA ILE A 48 -7.21 -12.70 -1.99
C ILE A 48 -5.86 -12.49 -2.69
N CYS A 49 -4.74 -12.42 -1.95
CA CYS A 49 -3.44 -12.13 -2.52
C CYS A 49 -2.92 -13.34 -3.32
N PRO A 50 -2.79 -13.25 -4.66
CA PRO A 50 -2.40 -14.40 -5.48
C PRO A 50 -0.92 -14.81 -5.32
N LYS A 51 -0.15 -14.05 -4.53
CA LYS A 51 1.27 -14.25 -4.29
C LYS A 51 1.58 -14.49 -2.81
N ASP A 52 0.55 -14.54 -1.94
CA ASP A 52 0.69 -14.73 -0.50
C ASP A 52 1.66 -13.71 0.16
N THR A 53 1.67 -12.47 -0.36
CA THR A 53 2.62 -11.44 0.06
C THR A 53 2.17 -10.62 1.28
N LEU A 54 1.05 -10.99 1.89
CA LEU A 54 0.49 -10.30 3.05
C LEU A 54 0.32 -11.32 4.18
N VAL A 55 0.74 -10.95 5.39
CA VAL A 55 0.60 -11.80 6.59
C VAL A 55 0.05 -11.02 7.77
N MET A 56 -0.73 -11.67 8.61
CA MET A 56 -1.16 -11.11 9.90
C MET A 56 -0.17 -11.47 11.00
N ARG A 57 0.38 -10.47 11.68
CA ARG A 57 1.26 -10.62 12.84
C ARG A 57 0.98 -9.51 13.84
N ASN A 58 0.75 -9.88 15.10
CA ASN A 58 0.50 -8.92 16.19
C ASN A 58 -0.55 -7.86 15.80
N ASP A 59 -1.68 -8.29 15.25
CA ASP A 59 -2.78 -7.43 14.79
C ASP A 59 -2.42 -6.43 13.66
N ALA A 60 -1.28 -6.62 13.01
CA ALA A 60 -0.85 -5.85 11.84
C ALA A 60 -0.86 -6.70 10.57
N VAL A 61 -1.32 -6.09 9.48
CA VAL A 61 -1.09 -6.61 8.12
C VAL A 61 0.30 -6.15 7.69
N ILE A 62 1.16 -7.11 7.38
CA ILE A 62 2.56 -6.87 7.00
C ILE A 62 2.77 -7.35 5.57
N GLU A 63 3.38 -6.50 4.75
CA GLU A 63 3.87 -6.88 3.43
C GLU A 63 5.19 -7.65 3.51
N VAL A 64 5.26 -8.76 2.76
CA VAL A 64 6.50 -9.52 2.50
C VAL A 64 6.90 -9.41 1.01
N GLU A 65 8.01 -10.03 0.65
CA GLU A 65 8.59 -9.91 -0.69
C GLU A 65 7.72 -10.52 -1.81
N ASN A 66 7.96 -10.06 -3.04
CA ASN A 66 7.33 -10.55 -4.29
C ASN A 66 5.90 -10.06 -4.58
N CYS A 67 5.47 -8.94 -3.99
CA CYS A 67 4.25 -8.27 -4.42
C CYS A 67 4.34 -7.90 -5.90
N ILE A 68 3.30 -8.26 -6.66
CA ILE A 68 3.21 -8.02 -8.11
C ILE A 68 2.36 -6.80 -8.46
N LEU A 69 1.99 -6.00 -7.46
CA LEU A 69 1.20 -4.78 -7.62
C LEU A 69 -0.14 -5.01 -8.36
N CYS A 70 -0.84 -6.11 -8.05
CA CYS A 70 -2.11 -6.46 -8.69
C CYS A 70 -3.34 -5.64 -8.21
N GLY A 71 -3.24 -4.96 -7.07
CA GLY A 71 -4.30 -4.11 -6.51
C GLY A 71 -5.52 -4.85 -5.94
N LEU A 72 -5.47 -6.18 -5.79
CA LEU A 72 -6.61 -6.94 -5.24
C LEU A 72 -6.83 -6.65 -3.75
N CYS A 73 -5.77 -6.51 -2.96
CA CYS A 73 -5.87 -6.21 -1.53
C CYS A 73 -6.57 -4.87 -1.27
N GLU A 74 -6.23 -3.82 -2.03
CA GLU A 74 -6.89 -2.51 -2.01
C GLU A 74 -8.35 -2.62 -2.46
N ARG A 75 -8.61 -3.25 -3.61
CA ARG A 75 -9.96 -3.38 -4.18
C ARG A 75 -10.94 -4.11 -3.26
N TYR A 76 -10.47 -5.15 -2.57
CA TYR A 76 -11.33 -6.02 -1.76
C TYR A 76 -11.37 -5.66 -0.28
N CYS A 77 -10.63 -4.63 0.17
CA CYS A 77 -10.74 -4.18 1.56
C CYS A 77 -12.06 -3.41 1.77
N PRO A 78 -13.02 -3.94 2.55
CA PRO A 78 -14.31 -3.28 2.73
C PRO A 78 -14.21 -2.00 3.57
N ASP A 79 -13.16 -1.87 4.38
CA ASP A 79 -12.93 -0.75 5.29
C ASP A 79 -11.93 0.28 4.75
N LEU A 80 -11.44 0.12 3.51
CA LEU A 80 -10.44 1.00 2.89
C LEU A 80 -9.18 1.20 3.77
N ALA A 81 -8.76 0.11 4.43
CA ALA A 81 -7.67 0.12 5.39
C ALA A 81 -6.30 -0.23 4.80
N ILE A 82 -6.24 -0.46 3.49
CA ILE A 82 -5.03 -0.82 2.75
C ILE A 82 -5.15 -0.25 1.35
N GLU A 83 -4.08 0.37 0.88
CA GLU A 83 -4.00 0.95 -0.46
C GLU A 83 -2.62 0.72 -1.07
N MET A 84 -2.52 0.95 -2.37
CA MET A 84 -1.30 0.80 -3.14
C MET A 84 -0.53 2.12 -3.15
N ILE A 85 0.76 2.08 -2.81
CA ILE A 85 1.62 3.26 -2.83
C ILE A 85 1.71 3.79 -4.27
N PRO A 86 1.29 5.05 -4.55
CA PRO A 86 1.27 5.58 -5.92
C PRO A 86 2.62 5.51 -6.63
N SER A 87 3.70 5.86 -5.93
CA SER A 87 5.06 5.82 -6.49
C SER A 87 5.52 4.39 -6.85
N ALA A 88 5.09 3.37 -6.09
CA ALA A 88 5.38 1.98 -6.39
C ALA A 88 4.62 1.50 -7.64
N VAL A 89 3.36 1.94 -7.79
CA VAL A 89 2.53 1.67 -8.98
C VAL A 89 3.15 2.30 -10.22
N GLU A 90 3.55 3.57 -10.15
CA GLU A 90 4.21 4.28 -11.25
C GLU A 90 5.50 3.57 -11.68
N ALA A 91 6.32 3.16 -10.71
CA ALA A 91 7.56 2.45 -10.99
C ALA A 91 7.31 1.08 -11.66
N HIS A 92 6.25 0.35 -11.27
CA HIS A 92 5.87 -0.91 -11.92
C HIS A 92 5.30 -0.72 -13.33
N ALA A 93 4.50 0.33 -13.54
CA ALA A 93 4.01 0.69 -14.86
C ALA A 93 5.15 1.03 -15.82
N ALA A 94 6.14 1.82 -15.36
CA ALA A 94 7.32 2.17 -16.14
C ALA A 94 8.12 0.92 -16.59
N ARG A 95 8.46 0.03 -15.65
CA ARG A 95 9.17 -1.23 -15.94
C ARG A 95 8.39 -2.12 -16.91
N SER A 96 7.06 -2.19 -16.74
CA SER A 96 6.20 -3.01 -17.60
C SER A 96 6.12 -2.43 -19.02
N ALA A 97 6.15 -1.10 -19.17
CA ALA A 97 6.20 -0.43 -20.47
C ALA A 97 7.52 -0.70 -21.21
N GLU A 98 8.65 -0.61 -20.51
CA GLU A 98 9.98 -0.92 -21.05
C GLU A 98 10.11 -2.38 -21.50
N ARG A 99 9.54 -3.32 -20.72
CA ARG A 99 9.58 -4.73 -21.09
C ARG A 99 8.84 -4.99 -22.41
N ARG A 100 7.66 -4.38 -22.57
CA ARG A 100 6.87 -4.47 -23.81
C ARG A 100 7.59 -3.92 -25.04
N THR A 101 8.39 -2.86 -24.90
CA THR A 101 9.18 -2.33 -26.02
C THR A 101 10.35 -3.25 -26.37
N SER A 102 10.98 -3.88 -25.38
CA SER A 102 12.06 -4.84 -25.61
C SER A 102 11.60 -6.17 -26.22
N GLU A 103 10.46 -6.72 -25.78
CA GLU A 103 9.89 -7.98 -26.31
C GLU A 103 9.24 -7.78 -27.69
N GLY A 104 8.62 -6.62 -27.94
CA GLY A 104 8.06 -6.29 -29.26
C GLY A 104 9.10 -6.04 -30.36
N ALA A 105 10.35 -5.73 -30.00
CA ALA A 105 11.46 -5.62 -30.96
C ALA A 105 12.05 -6.98 -31.36
N ALA A 106 11.81 -8.04 -30.57
CA ALA A 106 12.43 -9.35 -30.74
C ALA A 106 11.63 -10.34 -31.61
N THR A 107 10.41 -9.99 -32.05
CA THR A 107 9.51 -10.88 -32.82
C THR A 107 9.32 -10.46 -34.29
N ALA A 108 10.23 -9.67 -34.85
CA ALA A 108 10.13 -9.10 -36.21
C ALA A 108 11.00 -9.83 -37.27
N ASP A 109 11.32 -11.11 -37.07
CA ASP A 109 12.12 -11.96 -37.98
C ASP A 109 11.28 -13.10 -38.57
#